data_AF-A0A7C4DLN8-F1
#
_entry.id   AF-A0A7C4DLN8-F1
#
_cell.length_a   1.000
_cell.length_b   1.000
_cell.length_c   1.000
_cell.angle_alpha   90.00
_cell.angle_beta   90.00
_cell.angle_gamma   90.00
#
_symmetry.space_group_name_H-M   'P 1'
#
loop_
_entity.id
_entity.type
_entity.pdbx_description
1 polymer ?
#
loop_
_entity_poly.entity_id
_entity_poly.type
_entity_poly.pdbx_seq_one_letter_code
_entity_poly.pdbx_strand_id
1 'polypeptide(L)'
;MNNDGKPTLEAIASLCKRRGFIFQSSEIYGGINGFWDYGPLGCELKRNIREAWWRDVVRNRDDVVGLDAAIIMHPRVWEASGHVGGFQDPMVDCRACKKRFKADNLCEEQGLKLAKTETGFALPAGVVCPACGAAELTEPRAFNLMFESYAGPVQDESAKVYLRPETAQGIFVQFGNVMDTARVKVPFGIAQIGKAFRNEINPRNFTFRSREFEQMELEYFVRPGTDAQWHAYWVQERMKWYEAIGLPASRLRQYVYRPDELAHYASACVDVMYDFPFGSQELEGIAARGDFDLRRHQE
;
A
#
# COMPACT_ATOMS: atom_id res chain seq x y z
N MET A 1 -9.37 27.58 2.66
CA MET A 1 -7.92 27.51 2.37
C MET A 1 -7.19 27.47 3.70
N ASN A 2 -5.98 26.92 3.78
CA ASN A 2 -5.11 27.06 4.94
C ASN A 2 -4.50 28.47 4.99
N ASN A 3 -3.70 28.76 6.02
CA ASN A 3 -3.04 30.07 6.21
C ASN A 3 -2.12 30.48 5.04
N ASP A 4 -1.73 29.52 4.17
CA ASP A 4 -0.89 29.75 2.99
C ASP A 4 -1.69 29.84 1.67
N GLY A 5 -3.02 29.95 1.73
CA GLY A 5 -3.87 30.00 0.52
C GLY A 5 -4.02 28.67 -0.22
N LYS A 6 -3.60 27.54 0.36
CA LYS A 6 -3.76 26.20 -0.23
C LYS A 6 -5.13 25.60 0.15
N PRO A 7 -5.77 24.80 -0.72
CA PRO A 7 -7.01 24.11 -0.35
C PRO A 7 -6.72 23.11 0.78
N THR A 8 -7.56 23.05 1.82
CA THR A 8 -7.40 22.04 2.89
C THR A 8 -7.91 20.67 2.41
N LEU A 9 -7.54 19.60 3.10
CA LEU A 9 -8.04 18.25 2.77
C LEU A 9 -9.57 18.19 2.89
N GLU A 10 -10.16 18.84 3.88
CA GLU A 10 -11.61 18.93 4.07
C GLU A 10 -12.28 19.65 2.89
N ALA A 11 -11.64 20.72 2.38
CA ALA A 11 -12.15 21.42 1.20
C ALA A 11 -12.13 20.54 -0.05
N ILE A 12 -11.06 19.73 -0.23
CA ILE A 12 -10.95 18.76 -1.33
C ILE A 12 -12.00 17.66 -1.18
N ALA A 13 -12.09 17.01 -0.01
CA ALA A 13 -13.07 15.95 0.25
C ALA A 13 -14.51 16.45 0.05
N SER A 14 -14.81 17.66 0.51
CA SER A 14 -16.11 18.30 0.31
C SER A 14 -16.40 18.58 -1.17
N LEU A 15 -15.40 19.01 -1.96
CA LEU A 15 -15.54 19.16 -3.41
C LEU A 15 -15.78 17.82 -4.10
N CYS A 16 -14.99 16.79 -3.75
CA CYS A 16 -15.13 15.45 -4.28
C CYS A 16 -16.55 14.91 -4.10
N LYS A 17 -17.12 15.08 -2.90
CA LYS A 17 -18.50 14.70 -2.62
C LYS A 17 -19.50 15.52 -3.45
N ARG A 18 -19.42 16.85 -3.42
CA ARG A 18 -20.37 17.73 -4.13
C ARG A 18 -20.35 17.57 -5.64
N ARG A 19 -19.22 17.16 -6.22
CA ARG A 19 -19.05 17.01 -7.68
C ARG A 19 -19.10 15.57 -8.17
N GLY A 20 -19.36 14.59 -7.29
CA GLY A 20 -19.49 13.21 -7.70
C GLY A 20 -18.18 12.53 -8.09
N PHE A 21 -17.08 12.86 -7.39
CA PHE A 21 -15.82 12.14 -7.49
C PHE A 21 -15.76 10.97 -6.51
N ILE A 22 -15.90 11.24 -5.22
CA ILE A 22 -15.73 10.23 -4.17
C ILE A 22 -16.81 10.42 -3.11
N PHE A 23 -17.42 9.31 -2.69
CA PHE A 23 -18.42 9.22 -1.64
C PHE A 23 -17.94 8.28 -0.53
N GLN A 24 -18.43 8.51 0.69
CA GLN A 24 -18.26 7.55 1.77
C GLN A 24 -19.04 6.28 1.40
N SER A 25 -18.39 5.12 1.37
CA SER A 25 -19.08 3.89 1.03
C SER A 25 -20.15 3.58 2.08
N SER A 26 -21.33 3.14 1.61
CA SER A 26 -22.51 2.83 2.45
C SER A 26 -23.02 4.01 3.30
N GLU A 27 -22.88 5.26 2.80
CA GLU A 27 -23.18 6.49 3.57
C GLU A 27 -24.58 6.52 4.20
N ILE A 28 -25.61 6.02 3.50
CA ILE A 28 -27.00 6.00 4.01
C ILE A 28 -27.19 5.12 5.25
N TYR A 29 -26.24 4.19 5.50
CA TYR A 29 -26.21 3.31 6.67
C TYR A 29 -25.21 3.80 7.74
N GLY A 30 -24.76 5.05 7.64
CA GLY A 30 -23.75 5.63 8.55
C GLY A 30 -22.31 5.51 8.04
N GLY A 31 -22.11 4.85 6.89
CA GLY A 31 -20.80 4.66 6.28
C GLY A 31 -19.95 3.57 6.95
N ILE A 32 -18.94 3.10 6.22
CA ILE A 32 -17.93 2.18 6.75
C ILE A 32 -16.53 2.78 6.58
N ASN A 33 -15.87 3.05 7.71
CA ASN A 33 -14.60 3.77 7.72
C ASN A 33 -13.51 3.02 6.93
N GLY A 34 -12.78 3.75 6.08
CA GLY A 34 -11.73 3.23 5.22
C GLY A 34 -12.19 2.67 3.88
N PHE A 35 -13.47 2.77 3.52
CA PHE A 35 -13.98 2.36 2.20
C PHE A 35 -14.68 3.51 1.50
N TRP A 36 -14.48 3.61 0.20
CA TRP A 36 -14.88 4.76 -0.62
C TRP A 36 -15.46 4.31 -1.95
N ASP A 37 -16.56 4.96 -2.36
CA ASP A 37 -17.19 4.73 -3.65
C ASP A 37 -16.80 5.86 -4.62
N TYR A 38 -16.41 5.53 -5.85
CA TYR A 38 -16.09 6.52 -6.87
C TYR A 38 -17.34 6.84 -7.71
N GLY A 39 -17.81 8.09 -7.61
CA GLY A 39 -18.99 8.57 -8.34
C GLY A 39 -18.74 8.81 -9.83
N PRO A 40 -19.70 9.39 -10.58
CA PRO A 40 -19.63 9.50 -12.04
C PRO A 40 -18.36 10.18 -12.60
N LEU A 41 -17.87 11.25 -11.97
CA LEU A 41 -16.63 11.90 -12.41
C LEU A 41 -15.38 11.17 -11.87
N GLY A 42 -15.50 10.57 -10.69
CA GLY A 42 -14.40 9.85 -10.06
C GLY A 42 -14.06 8.56 -10.76
N CYS A 43 -15.07 7.81 -11.22
CA CYS A 43 -14.85 6.58 -11.97
C CYS A 43 -14.15 6.84 -13.30
N GLU A 44 -14.52 7.91 -14.01
CA GLU A 44 -13.86 8.32 -15.26
C GLU A 44 -12.43 8.78 -15.02
N LEU A 45 -12.19 9.63 -14.01
CA LEU A 45 -10.82 10.04 -13.67
C LEU A 45 -9.94 8.85 -13.29
N LYS A 46 -10.45 7.96 -12.44
CA LYS A 46 -9.74 6.75 -12.02
C LYS A 46 -9.44 5.84 -13.20
N ARG A 47 -10.41 5.62 -14.10
CA ARG A 47 -10.21 4.85 -15.34
C ARG A 47 -9.14 5.49 -16.21
N ASN A 48 -9.19 6.80 -16.42
CA ASN A 48 -8.21 7.51 -17.26
C ASN A 48 -6.78 7.39 -16.71
N ILE A 49 -6.61 7.46 -15.39
CA ILE A 49 -5.30 7.24 -14.75
C ILE A 49 -4.81 5.80 -14.97
N ARG A 50 -5.70 4.80 -14.75
CA ARG A 50 -5.37 3.38 -14.98
C ARG A 50 -4.95 3.11 -16.43
N GLU A 51 -5.72 3.62 -17.39
CA GLU A 51 -5.41 3.44 -18.82
C GLU A 51 -4.14 4.19 -19.25
N ALA A 52 -3.90 5.38 -18.70
CA ALA A 52 -2.66 6.13 -18.95
C ALA A 52 -1.43 5.36 -18.42
N TRP A 53 -1.53 4.77 -17.23
CA TRP A 53 -0.48 3.92 -16.66
C TRP A 53 -0.27 2.65 -17.49
N TRP A 54 -1.35 1.93 -17.82
CA TRP A 54 -1.28 0.68 -18.58
C TRP A 54 -0.70 0.90 -19.98
N ARG A 55 -1.07 2.01 -20.63
CA ARG A 55 -0.50 2.37 -21.93
C ARG A 55 1.01 2.61 -21.82
N ASP A 56 1.44 3.35 -20.81
CA ASP A 56 2.84 3.72 -20.62
C ASP A 56 3.73 2.53 -20.22
N VAL A 57 3.31 1.78 -19.20
CA VAL A 57 4.09 0.70 -18.60
C VAL A 57 3.98 -0.61 -19.38
N VAL A 58 2.87 -0.84 -20.10
CA VAL A 58 2.65 -2.11 -20.80
C VAL A 58 2.60 -1.91 -22.31
N ARG A 59 1.63 -1.14 -22.85
CA ARG A 59 1.39 -1.12 -24.31
C ARG A 59 2.48 -0.42 -25.12
N ASN A 60 3.16 0.55 -24.54
CA ASN A 60 4.23 1.31 -25.21
C ASN A 60 5.61 0.64 -25.04
N ARG A 61 5.65 -0.57 -24.50
CA ARG A 61 6.87 -1.31 -24.18
C ARG A 61 6.82 -2.69 -24.80
N ASP A 62 7.97 -3.16 -25.29
CA ASP A 62 8.10 -4.52 -25.82
C ASP A 62 8.60 -5.53 -24.77
N ASP A 63 8.95 -5.04 -23.58
CA ASP A 63 9.57 -5.81 -22.49
C ASP A 63 8.67 -5.97 -21.27
N VAL A 64 7.39 -5.57 -21.33
CA VAL A 64 6.44 -5.72 -20.22
C VAL A 64 5.15 -6.37 -20.72
N VAL A 65 4.68 -7.38 -19.99
CA VAL A 65 3.41 -8.08 -20.27
C VAL A 65 2.40 -7.89 -19.13
N GLY A 66 1.12 -8.04 -19.44
CA GLY A 66 0.05 -7.87 -18.46
C GLY A 66 -0.37 -9.17 -17.78
N LEU A 67 -0.81 -9.07 -16.53
CA LEU A 67 -1.46 -10.14 -15.77
C LEU A 67 -2.68 -9.59 -15.01
N ASP A 68 -3.69 -10.43 -14.84
CA ASP A 68 -4.82 -10.20 -13.92
C ASP A 68 -5.03 -11.46 -13.07
N ALA A 69 -4.45 -11.46 -11.87
CA ALA A 69 -4.54 -12.56 -10.92
C ALA A 69 -5.77 -12.38 -10.00
N ALA A 70 -6.30 -13.49 -9.51
CA ALA A 70 -7.38 -13.49 -8.53
C ALA A 70 -6.99 -12.74 -7.24
N ILE A 71 -8.00 -12.18 -6.56
CA ILE A 71 -7.84 -11.56 -5.23
C ILE A 71 -7.61 -12.62 -4.15
N ILE A 72 -8.38 -13.71 -4.23
CA ILE A 72 -8.27 -14.85 -3.33
C ILE A 72 -7.19 -15.79 -3.88
N MET A 73 -6.19 -16.06 -3.05
CA MET A 73 -5.09 -16.97 -3.35
C MET A 73 -4.97 -18.03 -2.24
N HIS A 74 -4.32 -19.14 -2.55
CA HIS A 74 -4.06 -20.19 -1.57
C HIS A 74 -3.28 -19.61 -0.36
N PRO A 75 -3.66 -19.91 0.90
CA PRO A 75 -3.04 -19.32 2.10
C PRO A 75 -1.52 -19.41 2.16
N ARG A 76 -0.96 -20.56 1.74
CA ARG A 76 0.49 -20.78 1.64
C ARG A 76 1.25 -19.71 0.86
N VAL A 77 0.62 -19.01 -0.09
CA VAL A 77 1.25 -17.87 -0.79
C VAL A 77 1.62 -16.76 0.19
N TRP A 78 0.73 -16.47 1.15
CA TRP A 78 0.91 -15.44 2.17
C TRP A 78 1.83 -15.89 3.31
N GLU A 79 1.92 -17.20 3.55
CA GLU A 79 2.90 -17.77 4.47
C GLU A 79 4.33 -17.71 3.88
N ALA A 80 4.49 -18.15 2.63
CA ALA A 80 5.76 -18.16 1.91
C ALA A 80 6.35 -16.75 1.80
N SER A 81 5.53 -15.78 1.39
CA SER A 81 5.91 -14.36 1.32
C SER A 81 6.10 -13.69 2.68
N GLY A 82 5.76 -14.37 3.79
CA GLY A 82 5.94 -13.86 5.15
C GLY A 82 4.82 -12.93 5.63
N HIS A 83 3.78 -12.69 4.85
CA HIS A 83 2.66 -11.82 5.23
C HIS A 83 1.89 -12.33 6.46
N VAL A 84 1.61 -13.63 6.55
CA VAL A 84 0.89 -14.20 7.71
C VAL A 84 1.67 -13.97 9.02
N GLY A 85 3.00 -14.12 8.97
CA GLY A 85 3.86 -13.97 10.15
C GLY A 85 4.30 -12.54 10.46
N GLY A 86 4.46 -11.69 9.44
CA GLY A 86 5.11 -10.38 9.56
C GLY A 86 4.26 -9.17 9.18
N PHE A 87 3.08 -9.34 8.59
CA PHE A 87 2.22 -8.23 8.15
C PHE A 87 1.32 -7.73 9.30
N GLN A 88 1.95 -7.23 10.35
CA GLN A 88 1.31 -6.88 11.61
C GLN A 88 1.68 -5.47 12.07
N ASP A 89 0.70 -4.74 12.59
CA ASP A 89 0.93 -3.45 13.23
C ASP A 89 0.83 -3.56 14.76
N PRO A 90 1.63 -2.79 15.52
CA PRO A 90 1.46 -2.71 16.97
C PRO A 90 0.18 -1.90 17.27
N MET A 91 -0.77 -2.53 17.96
CA MET A 91 -2.07 -1.95 18.30
C MET A 91 -2.25 -1.82 19.82
N VAL A 92 -2.82 -0.71 20.25
CA VAL A 92 -3.21 -0.44 21.64
C VAL A 92 -4.68 -0.09 21.75
N ASP A 93 -5.32 -0.43 22.87
CA ASP A 93 -6.70 -0.07 23.18
C ASP A 93 -6.72 0.91 24.35
N CYS A 94 -7.52 1.97 24.22
CA CYS A 94 -7.83 2.81 25.37
C CYS A 94 -8.86 2.11 26.25
N ARG A 95 -8.53 1.86 27.51
CA ARG A 95 -9.43 1.16 28.43
C ARG A 95 -10.66 1.99 28.80
N ALA A 96 -10.54 3.32 28.78
CA ALA A 96 -11.65 4.25 29.03
C ALA A 96 -12.66 4.30 27.88
N CYS A 97 -12.22 4.60 26.65
CA CYS A 97 -13.14 4.82 25.52
C CYS A 97 -13.23 3.66 24.52
N LYS A 98 -12.47 2.57 24.75
CA LYS A 98 -12.41 1.36 23.91
C LYS A 98 -11.98 1.57 22.45
N LYS A 99 -11.50 2.77 22.11
CA LYS A 99 -10.91 3.05 20.80
C LYS A 99 -9.54 2.39 20.68
N ARG A 100 -9.24 1.96 19.45
CA ARG A 100 -8.00 1.31 19.07
C ARG A 100 -7.12 2.27 18.30
N PHE A 101 -5.82 2.18 18.54
CA PHE A 101 -4.82 3.03 17.91
C PHE A 101 -3.65 2.18 17.44
N LYS A 102 -3.13 2.46 16.25
CA LYS A 102 -1.78 2.03 15.87
C LYS A 102 -0.78 2.74 16.78
N ALA A 103 0.02 1.97 17.51
CA ALA A 103 0.89 2.47 18.58
C ALA A 103 1.96 3.43 18.03
N ASP A 104 2.54 3.12 16.86
CA ASP A 104 3.52 4.00 16.20
C ASP A 104 2.92 5.38 15.92
N ASN A 105 1.78 5.42 15.21
CA ASN A 105 1.08 6.67 14.89
C ASN A 105 0.72 7.46 16.15
N LEU A 106 0.24 6.76 17.19
CA LEU A 106 -0.16 7.37 18.45
C LEU A 106 1.01 8.07 19.15
N CYS A 107 2.20 7.46 19.11
CA CYS A 107 3.41 8.05 19.65
C CYS A 107 3.87 9.23 18.79
N GLU A 108 3.95 9.06 17.46
CA GLU A 108 4.42 10.10 16.54
C GLU A 108 3.57 11.38 16.59
N GLU A 109 2.24 11.25 16.65
CA GLU A 109 1.32 12.40 16.79
C GLU A 109 1.55 13.20 18.08
N GLN A 110 2.14 12.56 19.10
CA GLN A 110 2.47 13.17 20.39
C GLN A 110 3.96 13.55 20.48
N GLY A 111 4.72 13.47 19.38
CA GLY A 111 6.15 13.76 19.34
C GLY A 111 7.01 12.73 20.08
N LEU A 112 6.48 11.52 20.29
CA LEU A 112 7.13 10.42 20.99
C LEU A 112 7.53 9.33 19.98
N LYS A 113 8.46 8.46 20.38
CA LYS A 113 8.86 7.28 19.60
C LYS A 113 8.43 6.01 20.31
N LEU A 114 7.80 5.08 19.59
CA LEU A 114 7.46 3.78 20.14
C LEU A 114 8.74 3.02 20.49
N ALA A 115 8.80 2.45 21.70
CA ALA A 115 9.97 1.71 22.13
C ALA A 115 9.90 0.27 21.63
N LYS A 116 10.96 -0.19 20.97
CA LYS A 116 11.16 -1.62 20.66
C LYS A 116 11.71 -2.32 21.90
N THR A 117 11.15 -3.47 22.22
CA THR A 117 11.59 -4.37 23.31
C THR A 117 12.07 -5.69 22.71
N GLU A 118 12.65 -6.58 23.53
CA GLU A 118 13.10 -7.90 23.07
C GLU A 118 11.96 -8.75 22.48
N THR A 119 10.73 -8.57 22.96
CA THR A 119 9.57 -9.41 22.60
C THR A 119 8.46 -8.66 21.88
N GLY A 120 8.65 -7.38 21.53
CA GLY A 120 7.62 -6.58 20.85
C GLY A 120 7.82 -5.08 21.05
N PHE A 121 6.77 -4.37 21.44
CA PHE A 121 6.77 -2.91 21.60
C PHE A 121 6.22 -2.50 22.95
N ALA A 122 6.72 -1.37 23.47
CA ALA A 122 6.22 -0.74 24.69
C ALA A 122 5.88 0.73 24.43
N LEU A 123 4.79 1.20 25.04
CA LEU A 123 4.43 2.63 24.98
C LEU A 123 5.38 3.43 25.88
N PRO A 124 5.95 4.55 25.40
CA PRO A 124 6.70 5.46 26.25
C PRO A 124 5.80 6.12 27.31
N ALA A 125 6.41 6.63 28.39
CA ALA A 125 5.67 7.36 29.41
C ALA A 125 5.04 8.64 28.84
N GLY A 126 3.82 8.96 29.30
CA GLY A 126 3.11 10.17 28.92
C GLY A 126 2.23 10.07 27.66
N VAL A 127 2.18 8.90 27.00
CA VAL A 127 1.23 8.67 25.90
C VAL A 127 -0.19 8.70 26.44
N VAL A 128 -1.03 9.57 25.88
CA VAL A 128 -2.44 9.66 26.22
C VAL A 128 -3.32 9.31 25.02
N CYS A 129 -4.55 8.89 25.30
CA CYS A 129 -5.56 8.65 24.29
C CYS A 129 -6.03 10.00 23.69
N PRO A 130 -5.85 10.25 22.38
CA PRO A 130 -6.22 11.53 21.76
C PRO A 130 -7.74 11.74 21.75
N ALA A 131 -8.51 10.67 21.88
CA ALA A 131 -9.97 10.75 21.84
C ALA A 131 -10.63 11.11 23.17
N CYS A 132 -9.97 10.90 24.31
CA CYS A 132 -10.58 11.14 25.63
C CYS A 132 -9.61 11.65 26.70
N GLY A 133 -8.31 11.80 26.38
CA GLY A 133 -7.28 12.27 27.31
C GLY A 133 -6.81 11.24 28.34
N ALA A 134 -7.41 10.04 28.40
CA ALA A 134 -7.01 9.02 29.36
C ALA A 134 -5.61 8.44 29.04
N ALA A 135 -4.78 8.28 30.06
CA ALA A 135 -3.48 7.60 29.96
C ALA A 135 -3.58 6.07 30.07
N GLU A 136 -4.76 5.53 30.37
CA GLU A 136 -4.97 4.09 30.55
C GLU A 136 -5.10 3.37 29.20
N LEU A 137 -3.95 3.10 28.58
CA LEU A 137 -3.80 2.33 27.35
C LEU A 137 -3.31 0.91 27.68
N THR A 138 -3.71 -0.08 26.89
CA THR A 138 -3.13 -1.43 26.99
C THR A 138 -1.69 -1.45 26.47
N GLU A 139 -0.93 -2.48 26.83
CA GLU A 139 0.33 -2.79 26.14
C GLU A 139 0.09 -3.02 24.64
N PRO A 140 1.04 -2.62 23.77
CA PRO A 140 0.99 -2.91 22.35
C PRO A 140 0.93 -4.42 22.10
N ARG A 141 0.00 -4.84 21.24
CA ARG A 141 -0.05 -6.21 20.73
C ARG A 141 -0.06 -6.21 19.21
N ALA A 142 0.44 -7.27 18.62
CA ALA A 142 0.48 -7.39 17.17
C ALA A 142 -0.93 -7.63 16.60
N PHE A 143 -1.26 -6.93 15.53
CA PHE A 143 -2.53 -7.03 14.83
C PHE A 143 -2.29 -7.30 13.35
N ASN A 144 -2.77 -8.45 12.85
CA ASN A 144 -2.64 -8.82 11.45
C ASN A 144 -3.49 -7.89 10.56
N LEU A 145 -2.84 -7.29 9.57
CA LEU A 145 -3.47 -6.36 8.65
C LEU A 145 -4.13 -7.05 7.44
N MET A 146 -4.05 -8.37 7.30
CA MET A 146 -4.78 -9.05 6.23
C MET A 146 -6.25 -9.26 6.60
N PHE A 147 -7.13 -9.11 5.61
CA PHE A 147 -8.52 -9.50 5.77
C PHE A 147 -8.66 -11.01 5.61
N GLU A 148 -9.20 -11.65 6.63
CA GLU A 148 -9.50 -13.08 6.63
C GLU A 148 -10.92 -13.36 6.14
N SER A 149 -11.08 -14.47 5.43
CA SER A 149 -12.37 -15.02 5.00
C SER A 149 -12.26 -16.55 4.90
N TYR A 150 -13.31 -17.20 4.43
CA TYR A 150 -13.36 -18.65 4.22
C TYR A 150 -13.88 -18.97 2.82
N ALA A 151 -13.13 -19.80 2.09
CA ALA A 151 -13.51 -20.29 0.77
C ALA A 151 -14.12 -21.69 0.89
N GLY A 152 -15.45 -21.74 0.94
CA GLY A 152 -16.20 -23.00 1.02
C GLY A 152 -17.41 -22.91 1.95
N PRO A 153 -18.21 -23.98 2.02
CA PRO A 153 -19.41 -24.01 2.86
C PRO A 153 -19.09 -24.16 4.36
N VAL A 154 -17.90 -24.64 4.70
CA VAL A 154 -17.44 -24.84 6.08
C VAL A 154 -16.42 -23.76 6.42
N GLN A 155 -16.63 -23.08 7.55
CA GLN A 155 -15.71 -22.06 8.07
C GLN A 155 -14.76 -22.68 9.08
N ASP A 156 -13.77 -23.41 8.58
CA ASP A 156 -12.69 -23.97 9.38
C ASP A 156 -11.31 -23.52 8.84
N GLU A 157 -10.25 -23.88 9.56
CA GLU A 157 -8.87 -23.52 9.21
C GLU A 157 -8.45 -24.00 7.81
N SER A 158 -9.01 -25.11 7.31
CA SER A 158 -8.68 -25.62 5.98
C SER A 158 -9.31 -24.79 4.85
N ALA A 159 -10.41 -24.10 5.15
CA ALA A 159 -11.09 -23.20 4.22
C ALA A 159 -10.63 -21.74 4.36
N LYS A 160 -9.78 -21.40 5.33
CA LYS A 160 -9.32 -20.03 5.56
C LYS A 160 -8.64 -19.48 4.31
N VAL A 161 -8.96 -18.25 3.93
CA VAL A 161 -8.34 -17.50 2.83
C VAL A 161 -8.18 -16.04 3.21
N TYR A 162 -7.39 -15.32 2.43
CA TYR A 162 -7.12 -13.90 2.65
C TYR A 162 -7.50 -13.08 1.42
N LEU A 163 -7.98 -11.86 1.63
CA LEU A 163 -7.95 -10.84 0.58
C LEU A 163 -6.51 -10.33 0.47
N ARG A 164 -5.96 -10.34 -0.75
CA ARG A 164 -4.55 -9.95 -0.97
C ARG A 164 -4.23 -8.53 -0.45
N PRO A 165 -3.13 -8.34 0.30
CA PRO A 165 -2.68 -7.03 0.77
C PRO A 165 -1.84 -6.25 -0.24
N GLU A 166 -1.41 -6.92 -1.31
CA GLU A 166 -0.69 -6.40 -2.46
C GLU A 166 -1.02 -7.23 -3.71
N THR A 167 -0.66 -6.76 -4.91
CA THR A 167 -0.92 -7.49 -6.16
C THR A 167 0.30 -8.31 -6.62
N ALA A 168 1.51 -7.92 -6.20
CA ALA A 168 2.80 -8.53 -6.55
C ALA A 168 2.85 -10.07 -6.42
N GLN A 169 2.29 -10.64 -5.35
CA GLN A 169 2.32 -12.10 -5.15
C GLN A 169 1.65 -12.88 -6.30
N GLY A 170 0.60 -12.32 -6.91
CA GLY A 170 -0.02 -12.92 -8.08
C GLY A 170 0.94 -13.02 -9.28
N ILE A 171 1.83 -12.05 -9.42
CA ILE A 171 2.85 -12.02 -10.47
C ILE A 171 3.93 -13.08 -10.19
N PHE A 172 4.45 -13.15 -8.96
CA PHE A 172 5.51 -14.09 -8.61
C PHE A 172 5.09 -15.55 -8.80
N VAL A 173 3.88 -15.92 -8.35
CA VAL A 173 3.39 -17.32 -8.51
C VAL A 173 3.06 -17.67 -9.96
N GLN A 174 2.84 -16.68 -10.82
CA GLN A 174 2.58 -16.86 -12.26
C GLN A 174 3.83 -16.69 -13.13
N PHE A 175 5.00 -16.42 -12.54
CA PHE A 175 6.25 -16.17 -13.27
C PHE A 175 6.55 -17.28 -14.30
N GLY A 176 6.47 -18.55 -13.90
CA GLY A 176 6.72 -19.69 -14.79
C GLY A 176 5.74 -19.75 -15.97
N ASN A 177 4.44 -19.63 -15.69
CA ASN A 177 3.40 -19.65 -16.73
C ASN A 177 3.57 -18.49 -17.74
N VAL A 178 3.96 -17.31 -17.26
CA VAL A 178 4.21 -16.15 -18.13
C VAL A 178 5.47 -16.35 -18.96
N MET A 179 6.55 -16.85 -18.37
CA MET A 179 7.79 -17.18 -19.10
C MET A 179 7.52 -18.19 -20.24
N ASP A 180 6.71 -19.22 -19.97
CA ASP A 180 6.39 -20.26 -20.94
C ASP A 180 5.51 -19.77 -22.09
N THR A 181 4.60 -18.83 -21.83
CA THR A 181 3.57 -18.43 -22.80
C THR A 181 3.88 -17.12 -23.53
N ALA A 182 4.48 -16.14 -22.85
CA ALA A 182 4.71 -14.81 -23.40
C ALA A 182 6.02 -14.68 -24.20
N ARG A 183 6.89 -15.69 -24.18
CA ARG A 183 8.19 -15.73 -24.92
C ARG A 183 9.11 -14.54 -24.65
N VAL A 184 8.98 -13.96 -23.47
CA VAL A 184 9.80 -12.86 -22.95
C VAL A 184 11.20 -13.36 -22.59
N LYS A 185 12.18 -12.45 -22.57
CA LYS A 185 13.56 -12.74 -22.14
C LYS A 185 13.99 -11.70 -21.12
N VAL A 186 14.72 -12.13 -20.09
CA VAL A 186 15.30 -11.21 -19.11
C VAL A 186 16.25 -10.22 -19.78
N PRO A 187 16.08 -8.90 -19.56
CA PRO A 187 15.13 -8.29 -18.64
C PRO A 187 13.71 -8.12 -19.22
N PHE A 188 12.69 -8.40 -18.41
CA PHE A 188 11.29 -8.19 -18.76
C PHE A 188 10.46 -7.92 -17.51
N GLY A 189 9.26 -7.37 -17.66
CA GLY A 189 8.34 -7.13 -16.56
C GLY A 189 6.99 -7.79 -16.73
N ILE A 190 6.31 -7.98 -15.61
CA ILE A 190 4.90 -8.36 -15.55
C ILE A 190 4.19 -7.29 -14.74
N ALA A 191 3.18 -6.66 -15.34
CA ALA A 191 2.41 -5.60 -14.75
C ALA A 191 1.00 -6.08 -14.39
N GLN A 192 0.46 -5.55 -13.29
CA GLN A 192 -0.89 -5.81 -12.85
C GLN A 192 -1.52 -4.54 -12.26
N ILE A 193 -2.80 -4.32 -12.59
CA ILE A 193 -3.64 -3.33 -11.92
C ILE A 193 -4.77 -4.06 -11.23
N GLY A 194 -4.92 -3.90 -9.93
CA GLY A 194 -6.03 -4.54 -9.23
C GLY A 194 -6.22 -4.08 -7.80
N LYS A 195 -7.27 -4.62 -7.18
CA LYS A 195 -7.63 -4.34 -5.80
C LYS A 195 -6.64 -4.98 -4.83
N ALA A 196 -6.38 -4.28 -3.73
CA ALA A 196 -5.67 -4.78 -2.57
C ALA A 196 -6.36 -4.30 -1.29
N PHE A 197 -6.17 -5.05 -0.21
CA PHE A 197 -6.90 -4.87 1.03
C PHE A 197 -5.97 -4.89 2.22
N ARG A 198 -6.02 -3.83 3.03
CA ARG A 198 -5.24 -3.74 4.28
C ARG A 198 -6.19 -3.36 5.39
N ASN A 199 -6.31 -4.17 6.42
CA ASN A 199 -7.20 -3.99 7.55
C ASN A 199 -6.68 -2.91 8.51
N GLU A 200 -6.47 -1.70 7.98
CA GLU A 200 -5.90 -0.56 8.68
C GLU A 200 -6.65 -0.28 10.01
N ILE A 201 -5.89 -0.13 11.09
CA ILE A 201 -6.43 0.06 12.45
C ILE A 201 -7.15 1.41 12.51
N ASN A 202 -6.53 2.46 11.96
CA ASN A 202 -7.06 3.83 11.97
C ASN A 202 -7.07 4.42 10.56
N PRO A 203 -8.10 4.14 9.75
CA PRO A 203 -8.31 4.85 8.50
C PRO A 203 -8.44 6.36 8.77
N ARG A 204 -7.61 7.15 8.11
CA ARG A 204 -7.49 8.61 8.28
C ARG A 204 -7.08 9.27 6.96
N ASN A 205 -7.19 10.59 6.91
CA ASN A 205 -6.79 11.42 5.77
C ASN A 205 -7.48 11.01 4.47
N PHE A 206 -8.81 10.83 4.48
CA PHE A 206 -9.60 10.51 3.29
C PHE A 206 -9.13 9.20 2.62
N THR A 207 -8.77 9.20 1.33
CA THR A 207 -8.36 7.99 0.61
C THR A 207 -6.96 7.47 0.94
N PHE A 208 -6.14 8.21 1.70
CA PHE A 208 -4.73 7.88 1.93
C PHE A 208 -4.50 6.68 2.84
N ARG A 209 -5.40 6.45 3.81
CA ARG A 209 -5.38 5.25 4.66
C ARG A 209 -6.71 4.54 4.50
N SER A 210 -6.88 3.91 3.33
CA SER A 210 -8.06 3.11 2.99
C SER A 210 -7.82 1.64 3.29
N ARG A 211 -8.91 0.90 3.51
CA ARG A 211 -8.89 -0.56 3.72
C ARG A 211 -9.01 -1.36 2.44
N GLU A 212 -9.60 -0.74 1.42
CA GLU A 212 -9.68 -1.24 0.06
C GLU A 212 -9.18 -0.13 -0.88
N PHE A 213 -8.25 -0.48 -1.76
CA PHE A 213 -7.72 0.44 -2.76
C PHE A 213 -7.26 -0.36 -3.98
N GLU A 214 -6.84 0.35 -5.03
CA GLU A 214 -6.21 -0.26 -6.19
C GLU A 214 -4.74 0.10 -6.24
N GLN A 215 -3.93 -0.85 -6.67
CA GLN A 215 -2.52 -0.64 -6.95
C GLN A 215 -2.26 -0.92 -8.43
N MET A 216 -1.21 -0.29 -8.94
CA MET A 216 -0.65 -0.52 -10.26
C MET A 216 0.80 -0.92 -10.01
N GLU A 217 1.10 -2.21 -10.07
CA GLU A 217 2.41 -2.76 -9.71
C GLU A 217 3.05 -3.39 -10.95
N LEU A 218 4.38 -3.25 -11.02
CA LEU A 218 5.23 -3.84 -12.04
C LEU A 218 6.35 -4.59 -11.32
N GLU A 219 6.43 -5.90 -11.55
CA GLU A 219 7.59 -6.69 -11.17
C GLU A 219 8.50 -6.82 -12.39
N TYR A 220 9.66 -6.17 -12.36
CA TYR A 220 10.62 -6.16 -13.47
C TYR A 220 11.80 -7.08 -13.16
N PHE A 221 11.84 -8.22 -13.84
CA PHE A 221 12.81 -9.29 -13.63
C PHE A 221 14.08 -9.02 -14.42
N VAL A 222 15.22 -9.00 -13.72
CA VAL A 222 16.53 -8.63 -14.27
C VAL A 222 17.58 -9.68 -13.91
N ARG A 223 18.77 -9.62 -14.53
CA ARG A 223 19.88 -10.50 -14.15
C ARG A 223 20.48 -10.02 -12.81
N PRO A 224 20.89 -10.93 -11.91
CA PRO A 224 21.63 -10.54 -10.71
C PRO A 224 22.85 -9.67 -11.04
N GLY A 225 23.09 -8.64 -10.25
CA GLY A 225 24.17 -7.66 -10.47
C GLY A 225 23.83 -6.53 -11.46
N THR A 226 22.62 -6.52 -12.03
CA THR A 226 22.12 -5.39 -12.85
C THR A 226 21.02 -4.57 -12.16
N ASP A 227 20.70 -4.91 -10.91
CA ASP A 227 19.64 -4.30 -10.10
C ASP A 227 19.81 -2.79 -9.93
N ALA A 228 21.00 -2.30 -9.58
CA ALA A 228 21.25 -0.86 -9.40
C ALA A 228 20.97 -0.04 -10.68
N GLN A 229 21.33 -0.58 -11.86
CA GLN A 229 21.08 0.08 -13.14
C GLN A 229 19.58 0.16 -13.44
N TRP A 230 18.86 -0.97 -13.29
CA TRP A 230 17.44 -1.02 -13.59
C TRP A 230 16.59 -0.28 -12.57
N HIS A 231 16.99 -0.27 -11.30
CA HIS A 231 16.37 0.52 -10.26
C HIS A 231 16.45 2.02 -10.58
N ALA A 232 17.65 2.52 -10.90
CA ALA A 232 17.85 3.91 -11.30
C ALA A 232 17.05 4.27 -12.57
N TYR A 233 16.99 3.36 -13.55
CA TYR A 233 16.17 3.52 -14.75
C TYR A 233 14.70 3.70 -14.39
N TRP A 234 14.11 2.78 -13.62
CA TRP A 234 12.70 2.84 -13.26
C TRP A 234 12.36 4.06 -12.41
N VAL A 235 13.21 4.46 -11.45
CA VAL A 235 13.01 5.70 -10.69
C VAL A 235 12.87 6.91 -11.64
N GLN A 236 13.72 7.02 -12.66
CA GLN A 236 13.64 8.11 -13.64
C GLN A 236 12.38 8.02 -14.52
N GLU A 237 12.04 6.84 -15.02
CA GLU A 237 10.85 6.65 -15.86
C GLU A 237 9.57 6.97 -15.09
N ARG A 238 9.46 6.53 -13.83
CA ARG A 238 8.29 6.79 -12.99
C ARG A 238 8.16 8.28 -12.65
N MET A 239 9.25 8.98 -12.35
CA MET A 239 9.24 10.44 -12.16
C MET A 239 8.73 11.18 -13.41
N LYS A 240 9.22 10.82 -14.60
CA LYS A 240 8.76 11.41 -15.88
C LYS A 240 7.27 11.15 -16.11
N TRP A 241 6.78 9.95 -15.78
CA TRP A 241 5.38 9.60 -15.95
C TRP A 241 4.45 10.49 -15.13
N TYR A 242 4.79 10.76 -13.85
CA TYR A 242 3.99 11.66 -13.00
C TYR A 242 3.92 13.08 -13.56
N GLU A 243 5.03 13.61 -14.08
CA GLU A 243 5.04 14.91 -14.76
C GLU A 243 4.17 14.88 -16.04
N ALA A 244 4.26 13.81 -16.83
CA ALA A 244 3.53 13.66 -18.08
C ALA A 244 2.00 13.59 -17.89
N ILE A 245 1.52 13.06 -16.76
CA ILE A 245 0.09 13.07 -16.42
C ILE A 245 -0.37 14.36 -15.72
N GLY A 246 0.52 15.36 -15.60
CA GLY A 246 0.19 16.71 -15.17
C GLY A 246 0.49 17.04 -13.71
N LEU A 247 1.24 16.20 -12.97
CA LEU A 247 1.71 16.59 -11.64
C LEU A 247 2.89 17.58 -11.75
N PRO A 248 2.86 18.71 -11.04
CA PRO A 248 3.94 19.68 -11.13
C PRO A 248 5.22 19.15 -10.49
N ALA A 249 6.32 19.17 -11.23
CA ALA A 249 7.65 18.74 -10.76
C ALA A 249 8.06 19.40 -9.43
N SER A 250 7.66 20.66 -9.19
CA SER A 250 7.94 21.39 -7.95
C SER A 250 7.27 20.80 -6.69
N ARG A 251 6.36 19.83 -6.86
CA ARG A 251 5.70 19.10 -5.76
C ARG A 251 6.05 17.62 -5.72
N LEU A 252 6.87 17.14 -6.65
CA LEU A 252 7.37 15.78 -6.67
C LEU A 252 8.76 15.74 -6.05
N ARG A 253 9.02 14.73 -5.21
CA ARG A 253 10.32 14.54 -4.58
C ARG A 253 10.66 13.05 -4.56
N GLN A 254 11.94 12.75 -4.59
CA GLN A 254 12.44 11.41 -4.34
C GLN A 254 12.84 11.32 -2.87
N TYR A 255 12.34 10.30 -2.18
CA TYR A 255 12.84 9.92 -0.86
C TYR A 255 13.64 8.62 -0.99
N VAL A 256 14.95 8.74 -0.82
CA VAL A 256 15.89 7.60 -0.92
C VAL A 256 16.07 7.01 0.47
N TYR A 257 15.74 5.74 0.63
CA TYR A 257 15.85 5.05 1.91
C TYR A 257 17.32 4.82 2.29
N ARG A 258 17.65 5.01 3.57
CA ARG A 258 18.95 4.61 4.12
C ARG A 258 18.96 3.10 4.39
N PRO A 259 20.15 2.47 4.49
CA PRO A 259 20.25 1.03 4.73
C PRO A 259 19.51 0.54 5.98
N ASP A 260 19.39 1.36 7.04
CA ASP A 260 18.65 1.05 8.27
C ASP A 260 17.13 1.12 8.12
N GLU A 261 16.64 1.72 7.04
CA GLU A 261 15.21 1.92 6.75
C GLU A 261 14.68 0.91 5.72
N LEU A 262 15.58 0.19 5.01
CA LEU A 262 15.22 -0.80 4.01
C LEU A 262 14.56 -2.02 4.66
N ALA A 263 13.57 -2.59 3.96
CA ALA A 263 13.11 -3.93 4.27
C ALA A 263 14.27 -4.93 4.16
N HIS A 264 14.25 -5.98 4.97
CA HIS A 264 15.35 -6.96 5.07
C HIS A 264 15.73 -7.63 3.75
N TYR A 265 14.84 -7.64 2.75
CA TYR A 265 15.06 -8.20 1.41
C TYR A 265 15.41 -7.14 0.34
N ALA A 266 15.33 -5.84 0.64
CA ALA A 266 15.52 -4.79 -0.36
C ALA A 266 16.98 -4.30 -0.38
N SER A 267 17.59 -4.25 -1.57
CA SER A 267 18.92 -3.66 -1.77
C SER A 267 18.87 -2.14 -1.98
N ALA A 268 17.74 -1.61 -2.47
CA ALA A 268 17.47 -0.19 -2.62
C ALA A 268 15.96 0.07 -2.64
N CYS A 269 15.54 1.24 -2.17
CA CYS A 269 14.15 1.71 -2.30
C CYS A 269 14.14 3.22 -2.46
N VAL A 270 13.31 3.71 -3.38
CA VAL A 270 13.03 5.12 -3.58
C VAL A 270 11.54 5.32 -3.67
N ASP A 271 11.01 6.20 -2.83
CA ASP A 271 9.62 6.61 -2.91
C ASP A 271 9.51 7.90 -3.74
N VAL A 272 8.54 7.91 -4.65
CA VAL A 272 8.03 9.13 -5.27
C VAL A 272 7.04 9.75 -4.29
N MET A 273 7.44 10.88 -3.71
CA MET A 273 6.65 11.65 -2.75
C MET A 273 5.96 12.81 -3.45
N TYR A 274 4.76 13.16 -2.99
CA TYR A 274 4.03 14.35 -3.44
C TYR A 274 3.62 15.26 -2.28
N ASP A 275 3.79 16.56 -2.49
CA ASP A 275 3.44 17.59 -1.52
C ASP A 275 1.93 17.89 -1.54
N PHE A 276 1.18 17.14 -0.73
CA PHE A 276 -0.25 17.38 -0.49
C PHE A 276 -0.47 18.55 0.48
N PRO A 277 -1.68 19.12 0.55
CA PRO A 277 -1.96 20.23 1.45
C PRO A 277 -1.77 19.95 2.95
N PHE A 278 -1.68 18.67 3.33
CA PHE A 278 -1.53 18.21 4.71
C PHE A 278 -0.16 17.55 4.97
N GLY A 279 0.78 17.63 4.02
CA GLY A 279 2.13 17.07 4.16
C GLY A 279 2.59 16.32 2.91
N SER A 280 3.88 15.98 2.89
CA SER A 280 4.43 15.11 1.84
C SER A 280 4.00 13.67 2.11
N GLN A 281 3.46 12.98 1.10
CA GLN A 281 3.04 11.58 1.20
C GLN A 281 3.53 10.81 -0.02
N GLU A 282 3.72 9.50 0.16
CA GLU A 282 4.11 8.57 -0.89
C GLU A 282 3.01 8.44 -1.95
N LEU A 283 3.41 8.40 -3.23
CA LEU A 283 2.59 8.00 -4.36
C LEU A 283 2.95 6.59 -4.86
N GLU A 284 4.24 6.27 -4.90
CA GLU A 284 4.76 5.02 -5.46
C GLU A 284 6.14 4.70 -4.88
N GLY A 285 6.34 3.47 -4.41
CA GLY A 285 7.64 2.94 -4.01
C GLY A 285 8.28 2.11 -5.12
N ILE A 286 9.53 2.42 -5.46
CA ILE A 286 10.36 1.67 -6.41
C ILE A 286 11.44 0.93 -5.63
N ALA A 287 11.26 -0.38 -5.45
CA ALA A 287 12.16 -1.21 -4.65
C ALA A 287 12.92 -2.22 -5.50
N ALA A 288 14.22 -2.40 -5.20
CA ALA A 288 15.04 -3.49 -5.70
C ALA A 288 15.05 -4.62 -4.65
N ARG A 289 14.37 -5.75 -4.93
CA ARG A 289 14.05 -6.81 -3.94
C ARG A 289 14.92 -8.06 -4.05
N GLY A 290 15.98 -8.03 -4.87
CA GLY A 290 16.84 -9.19 -5.12
C GLY A 290 16.08 -10.37 -5.72
N ASP A 291 16.37 -11.58 -5.23
CA ASP A 291 15.70 -12.84 -5.62
C ASP A 291 14.73 -13.38 -4.56
N PHE A 292 14.48 -12.60 -3.49
CA PHE A 292 13.73 -13.02 -2.32
C PHE A 292 12.36 -13.60 -2.69
N ASP A 293 11.55 -12.85 -3.43
CA ASP A 293 10.17 -13.22 -3.70
C ASP A 293 10.05 -14.53 -4.49
N LEU A 294 10.82 -14.68 -5.57
CA LEU A 294 10.82 -15.92 -6.37
C LEU A 294 11.39 -17.10 -5.57
N ARG A 295 12.46 -16.88 -4.80
CA ARG A 295 13.08 -17.93 -3.98
C ARG A 295 12.12 -18.44 -2.91
N ARG A 296 11.38 -17.55 -2.22
CA ARG A 296 10.44 -17.93 -1.17
C ARG A 296 9.29 -18.82 -1.66
N HIS A 297 8.90 -18.72 -2.93
CA HIS A 297 7.89 -19.59 -3.54
C HIS A 297 8.46 -20.90 -4.11
N GLN A 298 9.79 -21.06 -4.16
CA GLN A 298 10.46 -22.29 -4.57
C GLN A 298 10.85 -23.21 -3.40
N GLU A 299 10.87 -22.68 -2.17
CA GLU A 299 11.13 -23.40 -0.91
C GLU A 299 9.91 -24.21 -0.43
#